data_AF-A0A1H4DK15-F1
#
_entry.id   AF-A0A1H4DK15-F1
#
_cell.length_a   1.000
_cell.length_b   1.000
_cell.length_c   1.000
_cell.angle_alpha   90.00
_cell.angle_beta   90.00
_cell.angle_gamma   90.00
#
_symmetry.space_group_name_H-M   'P 1'
#
loop_
_entity.id
_entity.type
_entity.pdbx_description
1 polymer ?
#
loop_
_entity_poly.entity_id
_entity_poly.type
_entity_poly.pdbx_seq_one_letter_code
_entity_poly.pdbx_strand_id
1 'polypeptide(L)' 'MSELSRVKMRCRRGLKELDVIFQHYLERHYPSASPTELQRLDELLAMQDPLIWDMLLDATPFPDQYADLIAKLRVVND' A
#
# COMPACT_ATOMS: atom_id res chain seq x y z
N MET A 1 -9.42 -8.60 -17.24
CA MET A 1 -8.65 -7.54 -16.56
C MET A 1 -7.98 -8.17 -15.36
N SER A 2 -6.65 -8.14 -15.29
CA SER A 2 -5.90 -8.76 -14.19
C SER A 2 -6.04 -7.93 -12.90
N GLU A 3 -6.06 -8.57 -11.72
CA GLU A 3 -6.13 -7.86 -10.42
C GLU A 3 -5.03 -6.80 -10.28
N LEU A 4 -3.83 -7.09 -10.79
CA LEU A 4 -2.69 -6.18 -10.83
C LEU A 4 -3.01 -4.84 -11.53
N SER A 5 -3.82 -4.86 -12.60
CA SER A 5 -4.24 -3.65 -13.31
C SER A 5 -5.26 -2.83 -12.52
N ARG A 6 -6.14 -3.49 -11.75
CA ARG A 6 -7.10 -2.81 -10.86
C ARG A 6 -6.37 -2.14 -9.70
N VAL A 7 -5.43 -2.86 -9.09
CA VAL A 7 -4.63 -2.34 -7.98
C VAL A 7 -3.74 -1.20 -8.45
N LYS A 8 -3.05 -1.33 -9.60
CA LYS A 8 -2.30 -0.22 -10.22
C LYS A 8 -3.16 1.04 -10.46
N MET A 9 -4.41 0.89 -10.89
CA MET A 9 -5.31 2.04 -11.02
C MET A 9 -5.69 2.68 -9.68
N ARG A 10 -5.88 1.87 -8.63
CA ARG A 10 -6.19 2.35 -7.27
C ARG A 10 -5.00 3.05 -6.59
N CYS A 11 -3.77 2.73 -7.00
CA CYS A 11 -2.58 3.39 -6.50
C CYS A 11 -2.34 4.79 -7.12
N ARG A 12 -3.00 5.12 -8.24
CA ARG A 12 -2.92 6.46 -8.86
C ARG A 12 -3.64 7.48 -8.00
N ARG A 13 -2.88 8.09 -7.09
CA ARG A 13 -3.34 9.01 -6.05
C ARG A 13 -2.89 10.43 -6.33
N GLY A 14 -3.46 11.40 -5.61
CA GLY A 14 -3.09 12.82 -5.78
C GLY A 14 -1.66 13.14 -5.32
N LEU A 15 -1.06 12.24 -4.53
CA LEU A 15 0.25 12.42 -3.90
C LEU A 15 1.29 11.53 -4.60
N LYS A 16 2.31 12.17 -5.21
CA LYS A 16 3.34 11.47 -6.00
C LYS A 16 4.15 10.46 -5.18
N GLU A 17 4.44 10.77 -3.92
CA GLU A 17 5.24 9.87 -3.06
C GLU A 17 4.48 8.56 -2.81
N LEU A 18 3.17 8.62 -2.51
CA LEU A 18 2.33 7.43 -2.38
C LEU A 18 2.29 6.62 -3.68
N ASP A 19 2.15 7.28 -4.83
CA ASP A 19 2.13 6.59 -6.13
C ASP A 19 3.42 5.79 -6.36
N VAL A 20 4.58 6.37 -6.06
CA VAL A 20 5.89 5.70 -6.17
C VAL A 20 6.03 4.54 -5.19
N ILE A 21 5.69 4.76 -3.91
CA ILE A 21 5.77 3.74 -2.85
C ILE A 21 4.90 2.54 -3.22
N PHE A 22 3.65 2.78 -3.62
CA PHE A 22 2.74 1.73 -4.00
C PHE A 22 3.18 1.03 -5.29
N GLN A 23 3.63 1.76 -6.31
CA GLN A 23 4.08 1.15 -7.56
C GLN A 23 5.26 0.20 -7.32
N HIS A 24 6.24 0.64 -6.53
CA HIS A 24 7.44 -0.16 -6.24
C HIS A 24 7.13 -1.34 -5.33
N TYR A 25 6.22 -1.17 -4.36
CA TYR A 25 5.67 -2.28 -3.59
C TYR A 25 4.97 -3.30 -4.49
N LEU A 26 4.16 -2.84 -5.45
CA LEU A 26 3.48 -3.72 -6.39
C LEU A 26 4.45 -4.46 -7.31
N GLU A 27 5.56 -3.84 -7.69
CA GLU A 27 6.52 -4.50 -8.59
C GLU A 27 7.38 -5.53 -7.87
N ARG A 28 7.73 -5.29 -6.60
CA ARG A 28 8.61 -6.18 -5.82
C ARG A 28 7.86 -7.20 -4.97
N HIS A 29 6.77 -6.80 -4.33
CA HIS A 29 6.06 -7.61 -3.34
C HIS A 29 4.80 -8.27 -3.88
N TYR A 30 4.07 -7.65 -4.82
CA TYR A 30 2.85 -8.27 -5.39
C TYR A 30 3.05 -9.69 -5.95
N PRO A 31 4.15 -10.02 -6.66
CA PRO A 31 4.37 -11.37 -7.19
C PRO A 31 4.51 -12.44 -6.09
N SER A 32 4.92 -12.01 -4.90
CA SER A 32 5.16 -12.86 -3.73
C SER A 32 4.10 -12.67 -2.63
N ALA A 33 3.13 -11.78 -2.86
CA ALA A 33 2.14 -11.41 -1.86
C ALA A 33 1.07 -12.50 -1.77
N SER A 34 0.72 -12.86 -0.53
CA SER A 34 -0.35 -13.83 -0.29
C SER A 34 -1.73 -13.21 -0.62
N PRO A 35 -2.76 -14.02 -0.93
CA PRO A 35 -4.11 -13.52 -1.17
C PRO A 35 -4.64 -12.65 -0.01
N THR A 36 -4.30 -13.02 1.23
CA THR A 36 -4.64 -12.24 2.43
C THR A 36 -3.97 -10.86 2.47
N GLU A 37 -2.72 -10.75 2.03
CA GLU A 37 -2.03 -9.45 1.93
C GLU A 37 -2.63 -8.60 0.83
N LEU A 38 -2.98 -9.18 -0.32
CA LEU A 38 -3.63 -8.46 -1.40
C LEU A 38 -5.00 -7.91 -0.95
N GLN A 39 -5.75 -8.69 -0.16
CA GLN A 39 -7.02 -8.26 0.40
C GLN A 39 -6.83 -7.09 1.38
N ARG A 40 -5.84 -7.18 2.28
CA ARG A 40 -5.48 -6.09 3.20
C ARG A 40 -5.00 -4.84 2.46
N LEU A 41 -4.24 -5.01 1.38
CA LEU A 41 -3.82 -3.92 0.52
C LEU A 41 -5.03 -3.25 -0.13
N ASP A 42 -6.02 -4.02 -0.59
CA ASP A 42 -7.24 -3.45 -1.18
C ASP A 42 -8.06 -2.68 -0.14
N GLU A 43 -8.15 -3.19 1.10
CA GLU A 43 -8.76 -2.48 2.24
C GLU A 43 -8.01 -1.19 2.57
N LEU A 44 -6.67 -1.24 2.61
CA LEU A 44 -5.84 -0.06 2.81
C LEU A 44 -6.04 0.94 1.66
N LEU A 45 -6.06 0.47 0.41
CA LEU A 45 -6.25 1.31 -0.76
C LEU A 45 -7.65 1.94 -0.84
N ALA A 46 -8.63 1.38 -0.13
CA ALA A 46 -9.95 1.99 0.05
C ALA A 46 -9.94 3.18 1.04
N MET A 47 -8.87 3.36 1.82
CA MET A 47 -8.67 4.50 2.72
C MET A 47 -8.16 5.73 1.97
N GLN A 48 -8.37 6.91 2.57
CA GLN A 48 -7.95 8.20 2.00
C GLN A 48 -6.42 8.35 1.97
N ASP A 49 -5.92 9.07 0.97
CA ASP A 49 -4.48 9.37 0.80
C ASP A 49 -3.81 9.94 2.05
N PRO A 50 -4.37 10.96 2.73
CA PRO A 50 -3.72 11.54 3.91
C PRO A 50 -3.63 10.54 5.07
N LEU A 51 -4.62 9.65 5.20
CA LEU A 51 -4.65 8.65 6.27
C LEU A 51 -3.53 7.62 6.09
N ILE A 52 -3.34 7.15 4.85
CA ILE A 52 -2.26 6.21 4.54
C ILE A 52 -0.90 6.88 4.76
N TRP A 53 -0.77 8.13 4.33
CA TRP A 53 0.44 8.91 4.56
C TRP A 53 0.75 9.04 6.05
N ASP A 54 -0.24 9.39 6.88
CA ASP A 54 -0.08 9.49 8.33
C ASP A 54 0.28 8.14 8.95
N MET A 55 -0.27 7.02 8.46
CA MET A 55 0.12 5.67 8.90
C MET A 55 1.57 5.35 8.55
N LEU A 56 2.06 5.74 7.37
CA LEU A 56 3.46 5.56 6.98
C LEU A 56 4.41 6.41 7.85
N LEU A 57 3.96 7.58 8.27
CA LEU A 57 4.67 8.48 9.18
C LEU A 57 4.56 8.07 10.65
N ASP A 58 3.91 6.94 10.98
CA ASP A 58 3.62 6.51 12.35
C ASP A 58 2.79 7.54 13.16
N ALA A 59 2.10 8.44 12.47
CA ALA A 59 1.30 9.51 13.07
C ALA A 59 -0.09 9.03 13.49
N THR A 60 -0.60 7.94 12.88
CA THR A 60 -1.92 7.35 13.20
C THR A 60 -1.77 5.87 13.56
N PRO A 61 -2.43 5.39 14.63
CA PRO A 61 -2.42 3.97 14.99
C PRO A 61 -3.16 3.12 13.95
N PHE A 62 -2.52 2.05 13.50
CA PHE A 62 -3.08 1.06 12.60
C PHE A 62 -3.15 -0.31 13.29
N PRO A 63 -4.15 -1.14 12.97
CA PRO A 63 -4.21 -2.49 13.52
C PRO A 63 -3.03 -3.35 13.05
N ASP A 64 -2.61 -4.31 13.89
CA ASP A 64 -1.46 -5.19 13.66
C ASP A 64 -1.53 -5.94 12.32
N GLN A 65 -2.73 -6.17 11.80
CA GLN A 65 -2.93 -6.80 10.49
C GLN A 65 -2.29 -6.03 9.32
N TYR A 66 -2.15 -4.70 9.45
CA TYR A 66 -1.51 -3.85 8.46
C TYR A 66 -0.05 -3.54 8.81
N ALA A 67 0.44 -3.95 9.98
CA ALA A 67 1.80 -3.65 10.43
C ALA A 67 2.84 -4.20 9.46
N ASP A 68 2.70 -5.46 9.02
CA ASP A 68 3.58 -6.06 8.01
C ASP A 68 3.54 -5.30 6.67
N LEU A 69 2.35 -4.86 6.25
CA LEU A 69 2.16 -4.14 4.99
C LEU A 69 2.82 -2.76 5.05
N ILE A 70 2.57 -2.01 6.13
CA ILE A 70 3.13 -0.68 6.37
C ILE A 70 4.64 -0.76 6.52
N ALA A 71 5.17 -1.77 7.23
CA ALA A 71 6.61 -1.99 7.32
C ALA A 71 7.25 -2.19 5.94
N LYS A 72 6.64 -2.99 5.06
CA LYS A 72 7.11 -3.17 3.68
C LYS A 72 7.04 -1.89 2.86
N LEU A 73 5.97 -1.10 3.02
CA LEU A 73 5.84 0.19 2.33
C LEU A 73 6.87 1.21 2.82
N ARG A 74 7.23 1.21 4.12
CA ARG A 74 8.26 2.09 4.68
C ARG A 74 9.67 1.73 4.19
N VAL A 75 10.00 0.45 4.06
CA VAL A 75 11.30 0.00 3.51
C VAL A 75 11.54 0.51 2.08
N VAL A 76 10.48 0.79 1.34
CA VAL A 76 10.56 1.33 -0.03
C VAL A 76 10.87 2.83 -0.05
N ASN A 77 10.64 3.54 1.05
CA ASN A 77 10.88 4.98 1.19
C ASN A 77 12.31 5.34 1.64
N ASP A 78 13.15 4.35 1.95
CA ASP A 78 14.60 4.47 2.26
C ASP A 78 15.44 4.31 0.98
#